data_AF-A0A671QQJ9-F1
#
_entry.id   AF-A0A671QQJ9-F1
#
_cell.length_a   1.000
_cell.length_b   1.000
_cell.length_c   1.000
_cell.angle_alpha   90.00
_cell.angle_beta   90.00
_cell.angle_gamma   90.00
#
_symmetry.space_group_name_H-M   'P 1'
#
loop_
_entity.id
_entity.type
_entity.pdbx_description
1 polymer ?
#
loop_
_entity_poly.entity_id
_entity_poly.type
_entity_poly.pdbx_seq_one_letter_code
_entity_poly.pdbx_strand_id
1 'polypeptide(L)'
;MDVLWAGTPMVTMPGETLASRVAASQLTCLGCPELIAQSRQEYEDVAVKLGTDMEFLKKVRSRVWKQRICSPLFNTKLYTMDLERLYLQMWEHYAAGGKPDHLVKMQSLESSEST
;
A
#
# COMPACT_ATOMS: atom_id res chain seq x y z
N MET A 1 1.64 -2.35 10.58
CA MET A 1 3.03 -2.43 10.08
C MET A 1 3.79 -3.58 10.72
N ASP A 2 3.87 -3.65 12.06
CA ASP A 2 4.67 -4.64 12.80
C ASP A 2 4.39 -6.10 12.42
N VAL A 3 3.12 -6.48 12.34
CA VAL A 3 2.71 -7.84 11.97
C VAL A 3 3.19 -8.25 10.57
N LEU A 4 3.14 -7.32 9.61
CA LEU A 4 3.61 -7.54 8.24
C LEU A 4 5.15 -7.57 8.19
N TRP A 5 5.81 -6.74 9.01
CA TRP A 5 7.26 -6.76 9.15
C TRP A 5 7.75 -8.10 9.72
N ALA A 6 7.01 -8.69 10.66
CA ALA A 6 7.26 -10.03 11.19
C ALA A 6 6.96 -11.15 10.19
N GLY A 7 6.40 -10.86 9.00
CA GLY A 7 6.04 -11.85 8.00
C GLY A 7 4.71 -12.54 8.24
N THR A 8 3.86 -12.01 9.12
CA THR A 8 2.57 -12.61 9.48
C THR A 8 1.45 -12.04 8.61
N PRO A 9 0.67 -12.87 7.91
CA PRO A 9 -0.51 -12.44 7.16
C PRO A 9 -1.53 -11.75 8.07
N MET A 10 -2.16 -10.68 7.57
CA MET A 10 -3.20 -9.92 8.26
C MET A 10 -4.44 -9.89 7.36
N VAL A 11 -5.58 -10.35 7.86
CA VAL A 11 -6.87 -10.22 7.17
C VAL A 11 -7.50 -8.88 7.56
N THR A 12 -8.12 -8.19 6.61
CA THR A 12 -8.81 -6.92 6.86
C THR A 12 -10.09 -6.80 6.04
N MET A 13 -11.01 -5.95 6.49
CA MET A 13 -12.22 -5.58 5.77
C MET A 13 -12.32 -4.04 5.81
N PRO A 14 -11.98 -3.32 4.73
CA PRO A 14 -11.97 -1.87 4.72
C PRO A 14 -13.40 -1.31 4.86
N GLY A 15 -13.56 -0.30 5.71
CA GLY A 15 -14.78 0.51 5.78
C GLY A 15 -14.67 1.77 4.91
N GLU A 16 -15.47 2.77 5.27
CA GLU A 16 -15.53 4.06 4.57
C GLU A 16 -14.52 5.09 5.09
N THR A 17 -14.17 5.03 6.38
CA THR A 17 -13.29 6.02 7.01
C THR A 17 -11.82 5.77 6.65
N LEU A 18 -11.00 6.83 6.64
CA LEU A 18 -9.56 6.72 6.42
C LEU A 18 -8.93 5.68 7.36
N ALA A 19 -9.23 5.76 8.66
CA ALA A 19 -8.70 4.86 9.67
C ALA A 19 -9.03 3.39 9.37
N SER A 20 -10.24 3.11 8.88
CA SER A 20 -10.68 1.75 8.54
C SER A 20 -10.02 1.17 7.29
N ARG A 21 -9.35 1.99 6.47
CA ARG A 21 -8.77 1.58 5.18
C ARG A 21 -7.25 1.43 5.19
N VAL A 22 -6.59 1.79 6.30
CA VAL A 22 -5.12 1.76 6.42
C VAL A 22 -4.56 0.36 6.17
N ALA A 23 -5.14 -0.67 6.80
CA ALA A 23 -4.71 -2.05 6.63
C ALA A 23 -4.85 -2.55 5.19
N ALA A 24 -5.96 -2.20 4.51
CA ALA A 24 -6.17 -2.55 3.12
C ALA A 24 -5.17 -1.85 2.19
N SER A 25 -4.87 -0.57 2.43
CA SER A 25 -3.83 0.16 1.70
C SER A 25 -2.45 -0.49 1.84
N GLN A 26 -2.08 -0.93 3.05
CA GLN A 26 -0.83 -1.65 3.30
C GLN A 26 -0.77 -2.96 2.52
N LEU A 27 -1.84 -3.77 2.53
CA LEU A 27 -1.91 -5.05 1.81
C LEU A 27 -1.89 -4.87 0.29
N THR A 28 -2.50 -3.81 -0.23
CA THR A 28 -2.42 -3.45 -1.65
C THR A 28 -0.98 -3.10 -2.04
N CYS A 29 -0.29 -2.28 -1.25
CA CYS A 29 1.12 -1.94 -1.48
C CYS A 29 2.06 -3.15 -1.33
N LEU A 30 1.73 -4.09 -0.44
CA LEU A 30 2.45 -5.36 -0.27
C LEU A 30 2.18 -6.36 -1.41
N GLY A 31 1.11 -6.18 -2.19
CA GLY A 31 0.70 -7.12 -3.24
C GLY A 31 0.02 -8.38 -2.70
N CYS A 32 -0.77 -8.25 -1.63
CA CYS A 32 -1.57 -9.33 -1.03
C CYS A 32 -3.08 -8.98 -1.00
N PRO A 33 -3.72 -8.68 -2.15
CA PRO A 33 -5.14 -8.31 -2.20
C PRO A 33 -6.07 -9.45 -1.75
N GLU A 34 -5.63 -10.71 -1.80
CA GLU A 34 -6.38 -11.87 -1.31
C GLU A 34 -6.67 -11.87 0.20
N LEU A 35 -6.08 -10.94 0.95
CA LEU A 35 -6.31 -10.75 2.38
C LEU A 35 -7.27 -9.59 2.70
N ILE A 36 -7.83 -8.95 1.67
CA ILE A 36 -8.75 -7.81 1.77
C ILE A 36 -10.18 -8.26 1.44
N ALA A 37 -10.95 -8.55 2.47
CA ALA A 37 -12.34 -8.97 2.34
C ALA A 37 -13.27 -7.80 2.00
N GLN A 38 -14.31 -8.04 1.19
CA GLN A 38 -15.35 -7.08 0.82
C GLN A 38 -16.63 -7.23 1.64
N SER A 39 -16.72 -8.29 2.45
CA SER A 39 -17.86 -8.55 3.34
C SER A 39 -17.41 -9.24 4.63
N ARG A 40 -18.30 -9.26 5.62
CA ARG A 40 -18.06 -10.00 6.88
C ARG A 40 -17.87 -11.49 6.63
N GLN A 41 -18.68 -12.05 5.74
CA GLN A 41 -18.58 -13.47 5.36
C GLN A 41 -17.21 -13.77 4.72
N GLU A 42 -16.77 -12.94 3.76
CA GLU A 42 -15.46 -13.13 3.13
C GLU A 42 -14.30 -12.96 4.12
N TYR A 43 -14.44 -12.06 5.10
CA TYR A 43 -13.44 -11.90 6.17
C TYR A 43 -13.29 -13.20 6.97
N GLU A 44 -14.42 -13.80 7.36
CA GLU A 44 -14.45 -15.10 8.05
C GLU A 44 -13.88 -16.21 7.16
N ASP A 45 -14.32 -16.30 5.90
CA ASP A 45 -13.88 -17.33 4.96
C ASP A 45 -12.36 -17.29 4.74
N VAL A 46 -11.77 -16.10 4.56
CA VAL A 46 -10.32 -15.93 4.40
C VAL A 46 -9.58 -16.33 5.68
N ALA A 47 -10.09 -15.95 6.86
CA ALA A 47 -9.48 -16.30 8.14
C ALA A 47 -9.54 -17.82 8.39
N VAL A 48 -10.69 -18.44 8.15
CA VAL A 48 -10.87 -19.90 8.27
C VAL A 48 -9.97 -20.62 7.27
N LYS A 49 -9.90 -20.17 6.01
CA LYS A 49 -9.02 -20.77 5.00
C LYS A 49 -7.54 -20.69 5.42
N LEU A 50 -7.08 -19.56 5.95
CA LEU A 50 -5.72 -19.46 6.52
C LEU A 50 -5.47 -20.42 7.69
N GLY A 51 -6.49 -20.71 8.50
CA GLY A 51 -6.40 -21.61 9.65
C GLY A 51 -6.55 -23.10 9.33
N THR A 52 -7.09 -23.44 8.16
CA THR A 52 -7.49 -24.83 7.81
C THR A 52 -6.80 -25.38 6.55
N ASP A 53 -6.40 -24.52 5.62
CA ASP A 53 -5.67 -24.88 4.41
C ASP A 53 -4.17 -24.53 4.58
N MET A 54 -3.38 -25.54 4.93
CA MET A 54 -1.95 -25.38 5.22
C MET A 54 -1.13 -24.96 4.00
N GLU A 55 -1.50 -25.40 2.79
CA GLU A 55 -0.80 -25.01 1.57
C GLU A 55 -1.10 -23.55 1.21
N PHE A 56 -2.35 -23.12 1.38
CA PHE A 56 -2.71 -21.72 1.26
C PHE A 56 -1.97 -20.84 2.27
N LEU A 57 -1.96 -21.23 3.55
CA LEU A 57 -1.22 -20.51 4.59
C LEU A 57 0.26 -20.37 4.25
N LYS A 58 0.92 -21.47 3.86
CA LYS A 58 2.35 -21.47 3.49
C LYS A 58 2.62 -20.55 2.31
N LYS A 59 1.78 -20.58 1.28
CA LYS A 59 1.86 -19.70 0.10
C LYS A 59 1.76 -18.23 0.50
N VAL A 60 0.76 -17.87 1.30
CA VAL A 60 0.53 -16.48 1.73
C VAL A 60 1.66 -15.99 2.63
N ARG A 61 2.10 -16.79 3.62
CA ARG A 61 3.24 -16.45 4.49
C ARG A 61 4.52 -16.22 3.68
N SER A 62 4.81 -17.10 2.72
CA SER A 62 5.96 -16.94 1.82
C SER A 62 5.88 -15.65 1.01
N ARG A 63 4.68 -15.31 0.50
CA ARG A 63 4.44 -14.05 -0.22
C ARG A 63 4.68 -12.84 0.68
N VAL A 64 4.08 -12.78 1.86
CA VAL A 64 4.28 -11.68 2.83
C VAL A 64 5.76 -11.54 3.19
N TRP A 65 6.44 -12.67 3.48
CA TRP A 65 7.86 -12.68 3.84
C TRP A 65 8.77 -12.13 2.75
N LYS A 66 8.50 -12.47 1.48
CA LYS A 66 9.23 -11.95 0.32
C LYS A 66 8.90 -10.47 0.08
N GLN A 67 7.60 -10.15 0.05
CA GLN A 67 7.13 -8.83 -0.36
C GLN A 67 7.44 -7.74 0.66
N ARG A 68 7.60 -8.04 1.95
CA ARG A 68 8.01 -7.02 2.93
C ARG A 68 9.35 -6.36 2.59
N ILE A 69 10.19 -7.02 1.79
CA ILE A 69 11.48 -6.49 1.31
C ILE A 69 11.39 -6.04 -0.15
N CYS A 70 10.67 -6.78 -1.00
CA CYS A 70 10.60 -6.51 -2.44
C CYS A 70 9.57 -5.43 -2.82
N SER A 71 8.58 -5.16 -1.97
CA SER A 71 7.55 -4.16 -2.25
C SER A 71 7.93 -2.77 -1.70
N PRO A 72 7.25 -1.70 -2.13
CA PRO A 72 7.50 -0.35 -1.63
C PRO A 72 7.18 -0.16 -0.14
N LEU A 73 6.39 -1.05 0.49
CA LEU A 73 5.74 -0.80 1.78
C LEU A 73 6.72 -0.43 2.91
N PHE A 74 7.92 -1.01 2.91
CA PHE A 74 8.97 -0.73 3.89
C PHE A 74 10.22 -0.10 3.27
N ASN A 75 10.17 0.30 2.00
CA ASN A 75 11.27 0.98 1.35
C ASN A 75 11.18 2.48 1.65
N THR A 76 11.79 2.90 2.76
CA THR A 76 11.78 4.30 3.20
C THR A 76 12.43 5.24 2.20
N LYS A 77 13.49 4.81 1.51
CA LYS A 77 14.16 5.62 0.49
C LYS A 77 13.21 5.94 -0.67
N LEU A 78 12.54 4.92 -1.21
CA LEU A 78 11.54 5.11 -2.28
C LEU A 78 10.38 5.98 -1.80
N TYR A 79 9.86 5.71 -0.60
CA TYR A 79 8.79 6.51 0.00
C TYR A 79 9.18 8.00 0.12
N THR A 80 10.39 8.29 0.61
CA THR A 80 10.91 9.67 0.71
C THR A 80 11.03 10.32 -0.66
N MET A 81 11.60 9.63 -1.65
CA MET A 81 11.72 10.17 -3.02
C MET A 81 10.36 10.50 -3.65
N ASP A 82 9.36 9.63 -3.46
CA ASP A 82 8.01 9.86 -3.96
C ASP A 82 7.32 11.00 -3.20
N LEU A 83 7.56 11.13 -1.90
CA LEU A 83 7.07 12.25 -1.08
C LEU A 83 7.70 13.59 -1.48
N GLU A 84 9.02 13.61 -1.72
CA GLU A 84 9.74 14.79 -2.21
C GLU A 84 9.21 15.24 -3.58
N ARG A 85 8.95 14.29 -4.50
CA ARG A 85 8.31 14.59 -5.78
C ARG A 85 6.94 15.24 -5.59
N LEU A 86 6.14 14.74 -4.65
CA LEU A 86 4.84 15.32 -4.33
C LEU A 86 4.97 16.74 -3.74
N TYR A 87 5.94 16.98 -2.86
CA TYR A 87 6.20 18.33 -2.33
C TYR A 87 6.60 19.32 -3.42
N LEU A 88 7.45 18.91 -4.37
CA LEU A 88 7.82 19.74 -5.51
C LEU A 88 6.60 20.08 -6.38
N GLN A 89 5.74 19.10 -6.68
CA GLN A 89 4.49 19.35 -7.44
C GLN A 89 3.55 20.32 -6.72
N MET A 90 3.40 20.17 -5.39
CA MET A 90 2.61 21.10 -4.58
C MET A 90 3.19 22.52 -4.63
N TRP A 91 4.52 22.64 -4.56
CA TRP A 91 5.22 23.92 -4.63
C TRP A 91 5.10 24.58 -5.99
N GLU A 92 5.36 23.85 -7.08
CA GLU A 92 5.26 24.36 -8.46
C GLU A 92 3.85 24.85 -8.78
N HIS A 93 2.82 24.09 -8.37
CA HIS A 93 1.42 24.48 -8.54
C HIS A 93 1.10 25.80 -7.83
N TYR A 94 1.55 25.94 -6.58
CA TYR A 94 1.37 27.17 -5.81
C TYR A 94 2.16 28.34 -6.42
N ALA A 95 3.42 28.13 -6.82
CA ALA A 95 4.29 29.16 -7.41
C ALA A 95 3.75 29.68 -8.75
N ALA A 96 3.04 28.85 -9.51
CA ALA A 96 2.32 29.25 -10.72
C ALA A 96 1.01 30.02 -10.45
N GLY A 97 0.68 30.31 -9.18
CA GLY A 97 -0.54 31.01 -8.77
C GLY A 97 -1.77 30.10 -8.61
N GLY A 98 -1.59 28.77 -8.67
CA GLY A 98 -2.65 27.79 -8.46
C GLY A 98 -3.14 27.77 -7.01
N LYS A 99 -4.46 27.61 -6.82
CA LYS A 99 -5.06 27.32 -5.51
C LYS A 99 -4.96 25.82 -5.19
N PRO A 100 -4.93 25.41 -3.91
CA PRO A 100 -4.92 24.00 -3.56
C PRO A 100 -6.01 23.21 -4.29
N ASP A 101 -5.64 22.08 -4.90
CA ASP A 101 -6.52 21.19 -5.65
C ASP A 101 -6.09 19.72 -5.45
N HIS A 102 -6.90 18.78 -5.93
CA HIS A 102 -6.64 17.35 -5.81
C HIS A 102 -5.47 16.90 -6.69
N LEU A 103 -4.42 16.37 -6.05
CA LEU A 103 -3.28 15.73 -6.73
C LEU A 103 -3.45 14.20 -6.69
N VAL A 104 -4.04 13.64 -7.74
CA VAL A 104 -4.43 12.21 -7.78
C VAL A 104 -3.45 11.32 -8.56
N LYS A 105 -2.57 11.93 -9.36
CA LYS A 105 -1.52 11.24 -10.12
C LYS A 105 -0.22 11.99 -9.92
N MET A 106 0.86 11.27 -9.59
CA MET A 106 2.19 11.86 -9.70
C MET A 106 2.51 12.04 -11.18
N GLN A 107 2.74 13.28 -11.60
CA GLN A 107 3.35 13.54 -12.89
C GLN A 107 4.80 13.01 -12.87
N SER A 108 5.22 12.33 -13.93
CA SER A 108 6.63 12.02 -14.13
C SER A 108 7.38 13.33 -14.33
N LEU A 109 8.44 13.55 -13.56
CA LEU A 109 9.38 14.63 -13.83
C LEU A 109 10.02 14.33 -15.18
N GLU A 110 9.61 15.04 -16.23
CA GLU A 110 10.48 15.18 -17.39
C GLU A 110 11.71 15.94 -16.89
N SER A 111 12.85 15.24 -16.84
CA SER A 111 14.14 15.88 -16.60
C SER A 111 14.37 16.85 -17.75
N SER A 112 14.12 18.13 -17.49
CA SER A 112 14.53 19.24 -18.35
C SER A 112 16.05 19.39 -18.30
N GLU A 113 16.75 18.45 -18.94
CA GLU A 113 18.11 18.64 -19.44
C GLU A 113 18.07 18.74 -20.96
N SER A 114 18.05 19.98 -21.47
CA SER A 114 18.55 20.45 -22.79
C SER A 114 17.94 21.85 -23.00
N THR A 115 18.67 22.97 -23.04
CA THR A 115 19.95 23.27 -23.70
C THR A 115 20.61 24.46 -23.00
#